data_AF-A0A923STM4-F1
#
_entry.id   AF-A0A923STM4-F1
#
_cell.length_a   1.000
_cell.length_b   1.000
_cell.length_c   1.000
_cell.angle_alpha   90.00
_cell.angle_beta   90.00
_cell.angle_gamma   90.00
#
_symmetry.space_group_name_H-M   'P 1'
#
loop_
_entity.id
_entity.type
_entity.pdbx_description
1 polymer ?
#
loop_
_entity_poly.entity_id
_entity_poly.type
_entity_poly.pdbx_seq_one_letter_code
_entity_poly.pdbx_strand_id
1 'polypeptide(L)'
;MILFILSLIAGIAFVAAGIYFLSEKFLQRLNSASREKTEASLQKNSFRAKGSGYVAISLGAFTIVWGILLICFPALSNLLALIYMIFLVVALAILMIAFR
;
A
#
# COMPACT_ATOMS: atom_id res chain seq x y z
N MET A 1 6.44 -22.72 -3.21
CA MET A 1 5.29 -22.56 -4.13
C MET A 1 4.10 -21.86 -3.48
N ILE A 2 3.62 -22.29 -2.31
CA ILE A 2 2.51 -21.63 -1.59
C ILE A 2 2.80 -20.14 -1.29
N LEU A 3 3.99 -19.81 -0.76
CA LEU A 3 4.37 -18.41 -0.47
C LEU A 3 4.35 -17.51 -1.70
N PHE A 4 4.73 -18.03 -2.86
CA PHE A 4 4.68 -17.30 -4.12
C PHE A 4 3.24 -16.97 -4.53
N ILE A 5 2.34 -17.97 -4.50
CA ILE A 5 0.93 -17.78 -4.83
C ILE A 5 0.29 -16.76 -3.88
N LEU A 6 0.56 -16.87 -2.58
CA LEU A 6 0.07 -15.92 -1.58
C LEU A 6 0.60 -14.51 -1.83
N SER A 7 1.88 -14.37 -2.19
CA SER A 7 2.48 -13.07 -2.52
C SER A 7 1.85 -12.43 -3.75
N LEU A 8 1.52 -13.21 -4.78
CA LEU A 8 0.82 -12.70 -5.96
C LEU A 8 -0.59 -12.23 -5.62
N ILE A 9 -1.35 -13.04 -4.88
CA ILE A 9 -2.71 -12.69 -4.46
C ILE A 9 -2.69 -11.42 -3.61
N ALA A 10 -1.80 -11.36 -2.61
CA ALA A 10 -1.66 -10.19 -1.74
C ALA A 10 -1.22 -8.95 -2.52
N GLY A 11 -0.25 -9.10 -3.44
CA GLY A 11 0.26 -8.00 -4.25
C GLY A 11 -0.80 -7.43 -5.19
N ILE A 12 -1.56 -8.28 -5.88
CA ILE A 12 -2.68 -7.86 -6.72
C ILE A 12 -3.76 -7.16 -5.88
N ALA A 13 -4.08 -7.71 -4.70
CA ALA A 13 -5.06 -7.09 -3.80
C ALA A 13 -4.62 -5.70 -3.35
N PHE A 14 -3.34 -5.51 -3.00
CA PHE A 14 -2.79 -4.21 -2.63
C PHE A 14 -2.78 -3.22 -3.80
N VAL A 15 -2.42 -3.65 -5.00
CA VAL A 15 -2.49 -2.79 -6.20
C VAL A 15 -3.94 -2.38 -6.47
N ALA A 16 -4.89 -3.30 -6.42
CA ALA A 16 -6.31 -3.01 -6.61
C ALA A 16 -6.84 -2.03 -5.54
N ALA A 17 -6.48 -2.23 -4.27
CA ALA A 17 -6.81 -1.32 -3.18
C ALA A 17 -6.19 0.08 -3.39
N GLY A 18 -4.94 0.14 -3.85
CA GLY A 18 -4.27 1.41 -4.14
C GLY A 18 -4.91 2.18 -5.30
N ILE A 19 -5.28 1.49 -6.39
CA ILE A 19 -6.06 2.08 -7.48
C ILE A 19 -7.41 2.60 -6.96
N TYR A 20 -8.08 1.84 -6.08
CA TYR A 20 -9.31 2.27 -5.45
C TYR A 20 -9.12 3.53 -4.60
N PHE A 21 -8.06 3.62 -3.80
CA PHE A 21 -7.76 4.80 -2.99
C PHE A 21 -7.42 6.04 -3.82
N LEU A 22 -6.82 5.86 -5.00
CA LEU A 22 -6.58 6.95 -5.94
C LEU A 22 -7.83 7.40 -6.70
N SER A 23 -8.94 6.66 -6.60
CA SER A 23 -10.17 7.02 -7.31
C SER A 23 -10.84 8.27 -6.73
N GLU A 24 -11.43 9.08 -7.60
CA GLU A 24 -12.24 10.24 -7.18
C GLU A 24 -13.40 9.83 -6.27
N LYS A 25 -13.96 8.64 -6.48
CA LYS A 25 -15.02 8.07 -5.64
C LYS A 25 -14.56 7.90 -4.19
N PHE A 26 -13.33 7.45 -3.97
CA PHE A 26 -12.78 7.31 -2.62
C PHE A 26 -12.55 8.67 -1.97
N LEU A 27 -11.98 9.63 -2.71
CA LEU A 27 -11.78 10.98 -2.22
C LEU A 27 -13.11 11.67 -1.86
N GLN A 28 -14.14 11.52 -2.70
CA GLN A 28 -15.48 12.02 -2.42
C GLN A 28 -16.07 11.40 -1.15
N ARG A 29 -15.92 10.09 -0.95
CA ARG A 29 -16.34 9.40 0.28
C ARG A 29 -15.58 9.89 1.52
N LEU A 30 -14.28 10.12 1.40
CA LEU A 30 -13.46 10.66 2.49
C LEU A 30 -13.93 12.07 2.87
N ASN A 31 -14.20 12.90 1.87
CA ASN A 31 -14.69 14.27 2.06
C ASN A 31 -16.11 14.32 2.63
N SER A 32 -17.00 13.40 2.20
CA SER A 32 -18.37 13.32 2.73
C SER A 32 -18.42 12.81 4.18
N ALA A 33 -17.46 11.98 4.58
CA ALA A 33 -17.35 11.46 5.95
C ALA A 33 -16.72 12.47 6.93
N SER A 34 -16.05 13.51 6.43
CA SER A 34 -15.44 14.56 7.25
C SER A 34 -16.51 15.48 7.84
N ARG A 35 -16.47 15.69 9.16
CA ARG A 35 -17.35 16.67 9.85
C ARG A 35 -17.00 18.11 9.50
N GLU A 36 -15.72 18.40 9.25
CA GLU A 36 -15.24 19.71 8.82
C GLU A 36 -15.08 19.74 7.30
N LYS A 37 -15.66 20.78 6.68
CA LYS A 37 -15.61 21.04 5.23
C LYS A 37 -14.78 22.29 4.89
N THR A 38 -13.79 22.61 5.72
CA THR A 38 -12.84 23.70 5.47
C THR A 38 -11.88 23.31 4.35
N GLU A 39 -11.34 24.29 3.60
CA GLU A 39 -10.36 24.01 2.54
C GLU A 39 -9.15 23.19 3.04
N ALA A 40 -8.68 23.47 4.26
CA ALA A 40 -7.60 22.72 4.89
C ALA A 40 -7.93 21.23 5.13
N SER A 41 -9.18 20.89 5.49
CA SER A 41 -9.59 19.50 5.71
C SER A 41 -9.72 18.74 4.38
N LEU A 42 -10.22 19.40 3.33
CA LEU A 42 -10.30 18.84 1.98
C LEU A 42 -8.90 18.58 1.40
N GLN A 43 -7.96 19.50 1.60
CA GLN A 43 -6.56 19.30 1.21
C GLN A 43 -5.90 18.15 1.99
N LYS A 44 -6.13 18.06 3.30
CA LYS A 44 -5.63 16.94 4.13
C LYS A 44 -6.19 15.58 3.66
N ASN A 45 -7.46 15.52 3.29
CA ASN A 45 -8.09 14.31 2.77
C ASN A 45 -7.56 13.92 1.38
N SER A 46 -7.29 14.90 0.51
CA SER A 46 -6.63 14.66 -0.79
C SER A 46 -5.23 14.07 -0.60
N PHE A 47 -4.45 14.63 0.33
CA PHE A 47 -3.13 14.08 0.68
C PHE A 47 -3.23 12.66 1.24
N ARG A 48 -4.21 12.39 2.11
CA ARG A 48 -4.47 11.05 2.66
C ARG A 48 -4.80 10.04 1.57
N ALA A 49 -5.73 10.36 0.67
CA ALA A 49 -6.14 9.48 -0.42
C ALA A 49 -4.99 9.16 -1.38
N LYS A 50 -4.23 10.20 -1.78
CA LYS A 50 -3.05 10.03 -2.64
C LYS A 50 -1.95 9.23 -1.93
N GLY A 51 -1.62 9.59 -0.69
CA GLY A 51 -0.61 8.91 0.11
C GLY A 51 -0.94 7.43 0.33
N SER A 52 -2.17 7.12 0.74
CA SER A 52 -2.61 5.73 0.91
C SER A 52 -2.63 4.95 -0.40
N GLY A 53 -3.03 5.60 -1.50
CA GLY A 53 -3.03 5.02 -2.83
C GLY A 53 -1.64 4.65 -3.32
N TYR A 54 -0.70 5.59 -3.30
CA TYR A 54 0.68 5.32 -3.72
C TYR A 54 1.38 4.30 -2.84
N VAL A 55 1.21 4.37 -1.51
CA VAL A 55 1.80 3.38 -0.60
C VAL A 55 1.25 1.98 -0.88
N ALA A 56 -0.07 1.84 -1.08
CA ALA A 56 -0.68 0.55 -1.39
C ALA A 56 -0.22 -0.01 -2.75
N ILE A 57 -0.11 0.81 -3.80
CA ILE A 57 0.41 0.38 -5.10
C ILE A 57 1.88 -0.04 -4.99
N SER A 58 2.72 0.78 -4.38
CA SER A 58 4.14 0.47 -4.19
C SER A 58 4.34 -0.81 -3.39
N LEU A 59 3.55 -0.99 -2.32
CA LEU A 59 3.58 -2.21 -1.52
C LEU A 59 3.17 -3.43 -2.34
N GLY A 60 2.06 -3.35 -3.08
CA GLY A 60 1.60 -4.46 -3.91
C GLY A 60 2.57 -4.85 -5.02
N ALA A 61 3.14 -3.86 -5.72
CA ALA A 61 4.17 -4.10 -6.73
C ALA A 61 5.41 -4.76 -6.12
N PHE A 62 5.85 -4.27 -4.96
CA PHE A 62 6.99 -4.83 -4.25
C PHE A 62 6.72 -6.26 -3.75
N THR A 63 5.52 -6.57 -3.26
CA THR A 63 5.12 -7.93 -2.88
C THR A 63 5.18 -8.90 -4.05
N ILE A 64 4.76 -8.48 -5.25
CA ILE A 64 4.84 -9.31 -6.47
C ILE A 64 6.31 -9.58 -6.83
N VAL A 65 7.12 -8.53 -6.89
CA VAL A 65 8.56 -8.64 -7.20
C VAL A 65 9.26 -9.53 -6.16
N TRP A 66 8.96 -9.36 -4.88
CA TRP A 66 9.49 -10.21 -3.81
C TRP A 66 9.13 -11.69 -4.01
N GLY A 67 7.87 -11.97 -4.37
CA GLY A 67 7.44 -13.32 -4.71
C GLY A 67 8.27 -13.95 -5.84
N ILE A 68 8.53 -13.19 -6.91
CA ILE A 68 9.36 -13.63 -8.03
C ILE A 68 10.81 -13.88 -7.58
N LEU A 69 11.38 -12.98 -6.77
CA LEU A 69 12.75 -13.10 -6.26
C LEU A 69 12.94 -14.35 -5.39
N LEU A 70 11.93 -14.77 -4.62
CA LEU A 70 11.99 -16.01 -3.85
C LEU A 70 12.11 -17.27 -4.72
N ILE A 71 11.57 -17.25 -5.95
CA ILE A 71 11.71 -18.35 -6.90
C ILE A 71 13.08 -18.30 -7.57
N CYS A 72 13.51 -17.12 -8.02
CA CYS A 72 14.77 -16.96 -8.73
C CYS A 72 16.00 -17.16 -7.83
N PHE A 73 15.91 -16.77 -6.54
CA PHE A 73 17.03 -16.77 -5.59
C PHE A 73 16.66 -17.41 -4.25
N PRO A 74 16.39 -18.73 -4.21
CA PRO A 74 15.95 -19.41 -2.99
C PRO A 74 17.00 -19.37 -1.86
N ALA A 75 18.29 -19.33 -2.20
CA ALA A 75 19.38 -19.21 -1.24
C ALA A 75 19.38 -17.88 -0.45
N LEU A 76 18.76 -16.83 -1.01
CA LEU A 76 18.66 -15.50 -0.39
C LEU A 76 17.31 -15.27 0.31
N SER A 77 16.48 -16.31 0.46
CA SER A 77 15.11 -16.21 0.98
C SER A 77 15.02 -15.50 2.34
N ASN A 78 15.92 -15.81 3.29
CA ASN A 78 15.94 -15.15 4.61
C ASN A 78 16.24 -13.66 4.52
N LEU A 79 17.20 -13.27 3.67
CA LEU A 79 17.55 -11.86 3.45
C LEU A 79 16.41 -11.11 2.77
N LEU A 80 15.81 -11.71 1.74
CA LEU A 80 14.65 -11.15 1.04
C LEU A 80 13.46 -10.97 1.98
N ALA A 81 13.20 -11.94 2.87
CA ALA A 81 12.15 -11.83 3.88
C ALA A 81 12.42 -10.67 4.85
N LEU A 82 13.66 -10.48 5.29
CA LEU A 82 14.04 -9.37 6.16
C LEU A 82 13.80 -8.00 5.49
N ILE A 83 14.27 -7.85 4.24
CA ILE A 83 14.04 -6.62 3.45
C ILE A 83 12.54 -6.36 3.28
N TYR A 84 11.77 -7.41 3.02
CA TYR A 84 10.32 -7.30 2.87
C TYR A 84 9.62 -6.85 4.15
N MET A 85 10.02 -7.38 5.31
CA MET A 85 9.51 -6.97 6.61
C MET A 85 9.84 -5.50 6.93
N ILE A 86 11.06 -5.05 6.65
CA ILE A 86 11.44 -3.63 6.84
C ILE A 86 10.54 -2.73 5.98
N PHE A 87 10.32 -3.10 4.72
CA PHE A 87 9.47 -2.34 3.82
C PHE A 87 8.02 -2.27 4.29
N LEU A 88 7.46 -3.38 4.78
CA LEU A 88 6.12 -3.42 5.37
C LEU A 88 5.98 -2.48 6.58
N VAL A 89 6.97 -2.49 7.48
CA VAL A 89 6.97 -1.62 8.67
C VAL A 89 7.04 -0.15 8.26
N VAL A 90 7.89 0.21 7.30
CA VAL A 90 7.99 1.57 6.78
C VAL A 90 6.69 2.02 6.12
N ALA A 91 6.09 1.16 5.28
CA ALA A 91 4.81 1.45 4.63
C ALA A 91 3.69 1.69 5.66
N LEU A 92 3.63 0.86 6.70
CA LEU A 92 2.68 1.02 7.80
C LEU A 92 2.92 2.32 8.57
N ALA A 93 4.17 2.68 8.84
CA ALA A 93 4.53 3.92 9.52
C ALA A 93 4.09 5.15 8.70
N ILE A 94 4.32 5.15 7.38
CA ILE A 94 3.88 6.22 6.48
C ILE A 94 2.36 6.36 6.51
N LEU A 95 1.62 5.24 6.46
CA LEU A 95 0.17 5.24 6.56
C LEU A 95 -0.31 5.82 7.90
N MET A 96 0.29 5.39 9.02
CA MET A 96 -0.07 5.93 10.34
C MET A 96 0.17 7.44 10.42
N ILE A 97 1.27 7.95 9.85
CA ILE A 97 1.56 9.39 9.81
C ILE A 97 0.55 10.12 8.93
N ALA A 98 0.18 9.57 7.77
CA ALA A 98 -0.79 10.18 6.87
C ALA A 98 -2.19 10.29 7.51
N PHE A 99 -2.59 9.28 8.29
CA PHE A 99 -3.92 9.24 8.93
C PHE A 99 -3.99 9.85 10.33
N ARG A 100 -2.87 10.28 10.92
CA ARG A 100 -2.83 11.13 12.11
C ARG A 100 -3.34 12.55 11.81
#